data_AF-A0A536NY37-F1
#
_entry.id   AF-A0A536NY37-F1
#
_cell.length_a   1.000
_cell.length_b   1.000
_cell.length_c   1.000
_cell.angle_alpha   90.00
_cell.angle_beta   90.00
_cell.angle_gamma   90.00
#
_symmetry.space_group_name_H-M   'P 1'
#
loop_
_entity.id
_entity.type
_entity.pdbx_description
1 polymer ?
#
loop_
_entity_poly.entity_id
_entity_poly.type
_entity_poly.pdbx_seq_one_letter_code
_entity_poly.pdbx_strand_id
1 'polypeptide(L)'
;MATVMIDLKRLGDVKAPAGFADHVLAQAGMADSYAVFETVLGPVYVAWNRLGVSAAMRSNSAAEFEAWFHEEVGRRMVRVDPPADLVAKIEDQLEGTRRLRFDLRGLTP
;
A
#
# COMPACT_ATOMS: atom_id res chain seq x y z
N MET A 1 3.07 -27.41 32.04
CA MET A 1 2.87 -27.79 30.61
C MET A 1 1.40 -27.81 30.16
N ALA A 2 0.40 -27.96 31.05
CA ALA A 2 -1.01 -27.98 30.65
C ALA A 2 -1.58 -26.62 30.17
N THR A 3 -1.09 -25.50 30.73
CA THR A 3 -1.58 -24.14 30.44
C THR A 3 -1.40 -23.76 28.96
N VAL A 4 -0.23 -24.06 28.38
CA VAL A 4 0.07 -23.74 26.97
C VAL A 4 -0.83 -24.50 26.00
N MET A 5 -1.18 -25.76 26.31
CA MET A 5 -2.11 -26.55 25.48
C MET A 5 -3.56 -26.04 25.56
N ILE A 6 -3.97 -25.51 26.71
CA ILE A 6 -5.31 -24.91 26.90
C ILE A 6 -5.40 -23.59 26.14
N ASP A 7 -4.36 -22.76 26.17
CA ASP A 7 -4.30 -21.50 25.43
C ASP A 7 -4.30 -21.71 23.92
N LEU A 8 -3.59 -22.73 23.42
CA LEU A 8 -3.55 -23.01 21.97
C LEU A 8 -4.91 -23.46 21.42
N LYS A 9 -5.70 -24.22 22.20
CA LYS A 9 -7.05 -24.63 21.80
C LYS A 9 -8.02 -23.45 21.66
N ARG A 10 -7.79 -22.36 22.40
CA ARG A 10 -8.63 -21.16 22.37
C ARG A 10 -8.18 -20.14 21.33
N LEU A 11 -7.06 -20.36 20.65
CA LEU A 11 -6.54 -19.45 19.63
C LEU A 11 -7.49 -19.29 18.44
N GLY A 12 -8.24 -20.35 18.09
CA GLY A 12 -9.28 -20.31 17.06
C GLY A 12 -10.49 -19.44 17.43
N ASP A 13 -10.69 -19.14 18.72
CA ASP A 13 -11.76 -18.28 19.21
C ASP A 13 -11.40 -16.79 19.15
N VAL A 14 -10.11 -16.48 18.93
CA VAL A 14 -9.61 -15.11 18.86
C VAL A 14 -9.80 -14.58 17.45
N LYS A 15 -10.67 -13.57 17.32
CA LYS A 15 -10.78 -12.82 16.06
C LYS A 15 -9.53 -11.98 15.86
N ALA A 16 -8.92 -12.09 14.70
CA ALA A 16 -7.85 -11.19 14.30
C ALA A 16 -8.36 -9.73 14.33
N PRO A 17 -7.51 -8.75 14.72
CA PRO A 17 -7.85 -7.35 14.61
C PRO A 17 -8.30 -6.99 13.19
N ALA A 18 -9.20 -6.01 13.08
CA ALA A 18 -9.66 -5.53 11.78
C ALA A 18 -8.46 -5.08 10.92
N GLY A 19 -8.46 -5.50 9.64
CA GLY A 19 -7.38 -5.20 8.70
C GLY A 19 -6.09 -6.00 8.91
N PHE A 20 -5.99 -6.93 9.87
CA PHE A 20 -4.75 -7.67 10.14
C PHE A 20 -4.17 -8.36 8.90
N ALA A 21 -5.01 -9.07 8.13
CA ALA A 21 -4.57 -9.75 6.91
C ALA A 21 -4.01 -8.78 5.87
N ASP A 22 -4.67 -7.63 5.68
CA ASP A 22 -4.25 -6.62 4.71
C ASP A 22 -2.91 -5.99 5.11
N HIS A 23 -2.71 -5.70 6.40
CA HIS A 23 -1.43 -5.20 6.92
C HIS A 23 -0.30 -6.22 6.76
N VAL A 24 -0.56 -7.51 7.04
CA VAL A 24 0.42 -8.58 6.84
C VAL A 24 0.78 -8.73 5.38
N LEU A 25 -0.19 -8.69 4.46
CA LEU A 25 0.05 -8.77 3.03
C LEU A 25 0.89 -7.58 2.53
N ALA A 26 0.60 -6.37 3.01
CA ALA A 26 1.41 -5.18 2.69
C ALA A 26 2.85 -5.31 3.22
N GLN A 27 3.02 -5.71 4.49
CA GLN A 27 4.35 -5.90 5.08
C GLN A 27 5.16 -7.03 4.43
N ALA A 28 4.49 -8.11 4.02
CA ALA A 28 5.11 -9.21 3.28
C ALA A 28 5.43 -8.85 1.82
N GLY A 29 5.01 -7.67 1.34
CA GLY A 29 5.16 -7.25 -0.05
C GLY A 29 4.31 -8.07 -1.03
N MET A 30 3.21 -8.66 -0.53
CA MET A 30 2.20 -9.39 -1.30
C MET A 30 1.02 -8.50 -1.71
N ALA A 31 0.92 -7.31 -1.14
CA ALA A 31 0.03 -6.23 -1.57
C ALA A 31 0.82 -4.92 -1.62
N ASP A 32 0.39 -4.01 -2.49
CA ASP A 32 0.86 -2.65 -2.49
C ASP A 32 0.10 -1.83 -1.43
N SER A 33 0.76 -0.83 -0.87
CA SER A 33 0.14 0.17 0.00
C SER A 33 -0.19 1.40 -0.81
N TYR A 34 -1.25 2.13 -0.45
CA TYR A 34 -1.53 3.42 -1.09
C TYR A 34 -2.07 4.46 -0.11
N ALA A 35 -1.89 5.73 -0.48
CA ALA A 35 -2.41 6.90 0.21
C ALA A 35 -2.71 8.02 -0.80
N VAL A 36 -3.40 9.06 -0.31
CA VAL A 36 -3.72 10.26 -1.09
C VAL A 36 -2.77 11.38 -0.67
N PHE A 37 -2.17 12.04 -1.65
CA PHE A 37 -1.30 13.18 -1.47
C PHE A 37 -1.94 14.40 -2.09
N GLU A 38 -2.05 15.48 -1.32
CA GLU A 38 -2.48 16.77 -1.85
C GLU A 38 -1.32 17.38 -2.66
N THR A 39 -1.58 17.72 -3.92
CA THR A 39 -0.59 18.32 -4.81
C THR A 39 -1.15 19.56 -5.49
N VAL A 40 -0.29 20.33 -6.15
CA VAL A 40 -0.70 21.48 -6.97
C VAL A 40 -1.63 21.09 -8.14
N LEU A 41 -1.66 19.81 -8.52
CA LEU A 41 -2.54 19.26 -9.56
C LEU A 41 -3.87 18.72 -8.99
N GLY A 42 -4.10 18.88 -7.69
CA GLY A 42 -5.17 18.24 -6.92
C GLY A 42 -4.71 16.97 -6.20
N PRO A 43 -5.64 16.21 -5.59
CA PRO A 43 -5.33 14.97 -4.90
C PRO A 43 -4.81 13.91 -5.89
N VAL A 44 -3.69 13.28 -5.53
CA VAL A 44 -3.08 12.18 -6.28
C VAL A 44 -3.03 10.95 -5.38
N TYR A 45 -3.57 9.84 -5.88
CA TYR A 45 -3.44 8.53 -5.26
C TYR A 45 -2.10 7.94 -5.66
N VAL A 46 -1.29 7.56 -4.67
CA VAL A 46 0.03 6.98 -4.90
C VAL A 46 0.08 5.61 -4.27
N ALA A 47 0.41 4.59 -5.06
CA ALA A 47 0.65 3.22 -4.61
C ALA A 47 2.16 2.92 -4.56
N TRP A 48 2.58 2.14 -3.58
CA TRP A 48 3.97 1.74 -3.38
C TRP A 48 4.10 0.36 -2.73
N ASN A 49 5.29 -0.21 -2.87
CA ASN A 49 5.72 -1.37 -2.09
C ASN A 49 7.21 -1.25 -1.76
N ARG A 50 7.82 -2.32 -1.25
CA ARG A 50 9.24 -2.33 -0.86
C ARG A 50 10.24 -2.00 -2.00
N LEU A 51 9.82 -2.13 -3.26
CA LEU A 51 10.67 -1.85 -4.42
C LEU A 51 10.58 -0.39 -4.87
N GLY A 52 9.46 0.29 -4.60
CA GLY A 52 9.26 1.68 -4.97
C GLY A 52 7.80 2.03 -5.18
N VAL A 53 7.57 3.22 -5.74
CA VAL A 53 6.26 3.67 -6.22
C VAL A 53 5.85 2.83 -7.42
N SER A 54 4.68 2.22 -7.37
CA SER A 54 4.15 1.36 -8.42
C SER A 54 3.14 2.07 -9.32
N ALA A 55 2.42 3.03 -8.78
CA ALA A 55 1.48 3.84 -9.54
C ALA A 55 1.26 5.20 -8.87
N ALA A 56 0.94 6.20 -9.68
CA ALA A 56 0.41 7.48 -9.23
C ALA A 56 -0.68 7.94 -10.21
N MET A 57 -1.86 8.25 -9.70
CA MET A 57 -3.01 8.61 -10.53
C MET A 57 -3.87 9.68 -9.87
N ARG A 58 -4.37 10.64 -10.66
CA ARG A 58 -5.47 11.50 -10.25
C ARG A 58 -6.78 10.74 -10.40
N SER A 59 -7.59 10.73 -9.36
CA SER A 59 -8.87 10.02 -9.36
C SER A 59 -9.88 10.77 -8.50
N ASN A 60 -11.16 10.65 -8.85
CA ASN A 60 -12.24 11.25 -8.10
C ASN A 60 -12.61 10.45 -6.84
N SER A 61 -12.15 9.19 -6.74
CA SER A 61 -12.46 8.35 -5.58
C SER A 61 -11.44 7.21 -5.38
N ALA A 62 -11.34 6.71 -4.15
CA ALA A 62 -10.53 5.54 -3.85
C ALA A 62 -10.96 4.30 -4.66
N ALA A 63 -12.27 4.10 -4.86
CA ALA A 63 -12.81 2.96 -5.57
C ALA A 63 -12.41 2.96 -7.07
N GLU A 64 -12.39 4.13 -7.71
CA GLU A 64 -11.94 4.27 -9.10
C GLU A 64 -10.44 3.93 -9.22
N PHE A 65 -9.61 4.45 -8.32
CA PHE A 65 -8.18 4.13 -8.29
C PHE A 65 -7.92 2.64 -8.01
N GLU A 66 -8.64 2.05 -7.07
CA GLU A 66 -8.53 0.63 -6.72
C GLU A 66 -8.91 -0.28 -7.91
N ALA A 67 -10.00 0.04 -8.60
CA ALA A 67 -10.44 -0.70 -9.78
C ALA A 67 -9.43 -0.59 -10.92
N TRP A 68 -8.98 0.62 -11.25
CA TRP A 68 -7.99 0.86 -12.29
C TRP A 68 -6.68 0.10 -12.02
N PHE A 69 -6.17 0.16 -10.79
CA PHE A 69 -4.92 -0.51 -10.46
C PHE A 69 -5.05 -2.03 -10.49
N HIS A 70 -6.20 -2.57 -10.08
CA HIS A 70 -6.45 -4.00 -10.22
C HIS A 70 -6.45 -4.41 -11.70
N GLU A 71 -7.04 -3.61 -12.58
CA GLU A 71 -7.10 -3.88 -14.03
C GLU A 71 -5.73 -3.74 -14.70
N GLU A 72 -5.02 -2.64 -14.47
CA GLU A 72 -3.78 -2.31 -15.20
C GLU A 72 -2.52 -2.92 -14.56
N VAL A 73 -2.48 -3.02 -13.23
CA VAL A 73 -1.30 -3.52 -12.49
C VAL A 73 -1.49 -4.96 -12.02
N GLY A 74 -2.73 -5.43 -11.85
CA GLY A 74 -3.02 -6.82 -11.51
C GLY A 74 -2.63 -7.22 -10.08
N ARG A 75 -2.40 -6.25 -9.19
CA ARG A 75 -2.02 -6.48 -7.79
C ARG A 75 -3.08 -5.96 -6.82
N ARG A 76 -3.11 -6.54 -5.63
CA ARG A 76 -3.96 -6.04 -4.54
C ARG A 76 -3.32 -4.81 -3.90
N MET A 77 -4.15 -3.85 -3.48
CA MET A 77 -3.70 -2.71 -2.70
C MET A 77 -4.42 -2.58 -1.36
N VAL A 78 -3.82 -1.84 -0.44
CA VAL A 78 -4.37 -1.53 0.88
C VAL A 78 -4.14 -0.06 1.18
N ARG A 79 -5.20 0.64 1.61
CA ARG A 79 -5.08 2.02 2.07
C ARG A 79 -4.41 2.05 3.44
N VAL A 80 -3.35 2.86 3.56
CA VAL A 80 -2.61 3.04 4.81
C VAL A 80 -2.20 4.51 4.97
N ASP A 81 -1.78 4.89 6.18
CA ASP A 81 -1.07 6.15 6.37
C ASP A 81 0.35 6.05 5.79
N PRO A 82 0.79 7.03 4.98
CA PRO A 82 2.09 6.95 4.33
C PRO A 82 3.23 7.10 5.35
N PRO A 83 4.31 6.30 5.23
CA PRO A 83 5.52 6.51 6.02
C PRO A 83 6.12 7.91 5.79
N ALA A 84 6.60 8.55 6.86
CA ALA A 84 7.14 9.92 6.79
C ALA A 84 8.30 10.07 5.78
N ASP A 85 9.13 9.03 5.62
CA ASP A 85 10.22 9.06 4.65
C ASP A 85 9.74 9.02 3.20
N LEU A 86 8.60 8.37 2.94
CA LEU A 86 7.97 8.35 1.62
C LEU A 86 7.34 9.71 1.31
N VAL A 87 6.69 10.34 2.29
CA VAL A 87 6.14 11.70 2.15
C VAL A 87 7.23 12.66 1.70
N ALA A 88 8.36 12.69 2.42
CA ALA A 88 9.49 13.56 2.09
C ALA A 88 10.06 13.28 0.68
N LYS A 89 10.14 12.01 0.26
CA LYS A 89 10.61 11.67 -1.10
C LYS A 89 9.64 12.08 -2.20
N ILE A 90 8.33 12.05 -1.92
CA ILE A 90 7.30 12.51 -2.87
C ILE A 90 7.36 14.03 -2.99
N GLU A 91 7.49 14.75 -1.87
CA GLU A 91 7.71 16.20 -1.85
C GLU A 91 8.97 16.59 -2.64
N ASP A 92 10.11 15.94 -2.35
CA ASP A 92 11.37 16.11 -3.10
C ASP A 92 11.14 15.90 -4.62
N GLN A 93 10.40 14.86 -5.00
CA GLN A 93 10.11 14.56 -6.41
C GLN A 93 9.27 15.67 -7.06
N LEU A 94 8.26 16.18 -6.35
CA LEU A 94 7.39 17.26 -6.82
C LEU A 94 8.16 18.58 -6.97
N GLU A 95 9.18 18.79 -6.14
CA GLU A 95 10.13 19.91 -6.26
C GLU A 95 11.21 19.69 -7.32
N GLY A 96 11.22 18.53 -7.99
CA GLY A 96 12.14 18.18 -9.07
C GLY A 96 13.42 17.47 -8.63
N THR A 97 13.57 17.19 -7.34
CA THR A 97 14.66 16.38 -6.78
C THR A 97 14.35 14.90 -7.02
N ARG A 98 14.69 14.41 -8.21
CA ARG A 98 14.34 13.06 -8.72
C ARG A 98 15.00 11.92 -7.93
N ARG A 99 14.42 11.54 -6.78
CA ARG A 99 14.96 10.51 -5.87
C ARG A 99 14.06 9.29 -5.69
N LEU A 100 12.86 9.29 -6.26
CA LEU A 100 11.95 8.15 -6.16
C LEU A 100 12.44 6.95 -6.95
N ARG A 101 12.22 5.76 -6.39
CA ARG A 101 12.35 4.48 -7.08
C ARG A 101 10.97 4.04 -7.56
N PHE A 102 10.93 3.33 -8.68
CA PHE A 102 9.70 2.86 -9.30
C PHE A 102 9.69 1.33 -9.43
N ASP A 103 8.55 0.72 -9.16
CA ASP A 103 8.30 -0.71 -9.41
C ASP A 103 7.40 -0.86 -10.64
N LEU A 104 8.03 -1.03 -11.80
CA LEU A 104 7.36 -1.16 -13.10
C LEU A 104 7.22 -2.62 -13.57
N ARG A 105 7.41 -3.59 -12.68
CA ARG A 105 7.30 -5.02 -13.03
C ARG A 105 5.93 -5.30 -13.63
N GLY A 106 5.91 -5.95 -14.81
CA GLY A 106 4.69 -6.29 -15.52
C GLY A 106 4.06 -5.13 -16.31
N LEU A 107 4.64 -3.93 -16.26
CA LEU A 107 4.16 -2.73 -16.98
C LEU A 107 5.06 -2.32 -18.15
N THR A 108 6.10 -3.10 -18.43
CA THR A 108 7.01 -2.91 -19.56
C THR A 108 6.87 -4.11 -20.52
N PRO A 109 6.80 -3.90 -21.85
CA PRO A 109 6.74 -4.97 -22.84
C PRO A 109 7.88 -6.00 -22.75
#